data_AF-A0A8E0FQL0-F1
#
_entry.id   AF-A0A8E0FQL0-F1
#
_cell.length_a   1.000
_cell.length_b   1.000
_cell.length_c   1.000
_cell.angle_alpha   90.00
_cell.angle_beta   90.00
_cell.angle_gamma   90.00
#
_symmetry.space_group_name_H-M   'P 1'
#
loop_
_entity.id
_entity.type
_entity.pdbx_description
1 polymer ?
#
loop_
_entity_poly.entity_id
_entity_poly.type
_entity_poly.pdbx_seq_one_letter_code
_entity_poly.pdbx_strand_id
1 'polypeptide(L)'
;MVRRRVYARFLDAVNFVAGNPEADPEQELSDRWVVEQMSQLTAMTASFVLATPTETDGALFPGRIMLANTCMWTYRSDECGYTGGAVADEFDKPTTDIRKDRCSKCMRGCEMRGMAVNFGGFLSINKLSQ
;
A
#
# COMPACT_ATOMS: atom_id res chain seq x y z
N MET A 1 21.66 4.37 1.07
CA MET A 1 23.01 4.39 0.46
C MET A 1 22.88 4.68 -1.03
N VAL A 2 23.80 5.43 -1.62
CA VAL A 2 23.82 5.70 -3.06
C VAL A 2 25.19 5.27 -3.59
N ARG A 3 25.20 4.37 -4.57
CA ARG A 3 26.40 3.95 -5.29
C ARG A 3 26.34 4.58 -6.68
N ARG A 4 27.32 5.43 -6.99
CA ARG A 4 27.51 5.96 -8.35
C ARG A 4 28.50 5.06 -9.08
N ARG A 5 28.13 4.63 -10.27
CA ARG A 5 28.98 3.86 -11.17
C ARG A 5 29.19 4.70 -12.43
N VAL A 6 30.45 4.90 -12.79
CA VAL A 6 30.85 5.63 -13.99
C VAL A 6 31.72 4.70 -14.82
N TYR A 7 31.50 4.66 -16.14
CA TYR A 7 32.42 3.93 -17.02
C TYR A 7 33.77 4.63 -17.03
N ALA A 8 34.86 3.87 -17.01
CA ALA A 8 36.21 4.43 -16.92
C ALA A 8 36.50 5.52 -17.99
N ARG A 9 35.95 5.36 -19.21
CA ARG A 9 36.08 6.35 -20.29
C ARG A 9 35.48 7.72 -19.98
N PHE A 10 34.49 7.81 -19.09
CA PHE A 10 33.81 9.06 -18.74
C PHE A 10 34.29 9.63 -17.40
N LEU A 11 35.25 8.97 -16.76
CA LEU A 11 35.79 9.39 -15.48
C LEU A 11 36.55 10.72 -15.64
N ASP A 12 36.58 11.55 -14.61
CA ASP A 12 37.22 12.86 -14.60
C ASP A 12 38.69 12.84 -15.04
N ALA A 13 39.09 13.90 -15.74
CA ALA A 13 40.42 14.02 -16.34
C ALA A 13 41.57 13.94 -15.31
N VAL A 14 41.33 14.32 -14.05
CA VAL A 14 42.34 14.25 -12.97
C VAL A 14 42.74 12.83 -12.60
N ASN A 15 41.91 11.83 -12.95
CA ASN A 15 42.23 10.42 -12.72
C ASN A 15 43.16 9.83 -13.79
N PHE A 16 43.54 10.60 -14.82
CA PHE A 16 44.42 10.14 -15.90
C PHE A 16 45.64 11.04 -16.07
N VAL A 17 46.82 10.43 -16.23
CA VAL A 17 48.11 11.15 -16.37
C VAL A 17 48.12 12.10 -17.59
N ALA A 18 47.40 11.75 -18.66
CA ALA A 18 47.27 12.56 -19.88
C ALA A 18 45.97 13.38 -19.94
N GLY A 19 45.20 13.42 -18.84
CA GLY A 19 43.82 13.89 -18.85
C GLY A 19 42.86 12.89 -19.49
N ASN A 20 41.58 13.26 -19.56
CA ASN A 20 40.54 12.49 -20.25
C ASN A 20 39.62 13.44 -21.05
N PRO A 21 39.72 13.47 -22.39
CA PRO A 21 38.87 14.32 -23.24
C PRO A 21 37.43 13.80 -23.34
N GLU A 22 37.20 12.54 -23.00
CA GLU A 22 35.87 11.93 -22.96
C GLU A 22 35.24 12.04 -21.56
N ALA A 23 35.84 12.76 -20.61
CA ALA A 23 35.26 12.94 -19.29
C ALA A 23 33.87 13.60 -19.39
N ASP A 24 32.86 12.94 -18.84
CA ASP A 24 31.48 13.42 -18.89
C ASP A 24 30.79 13.18 -17.53
N PRO A 25 30.53 14.25 -16.75
CA PRO A 25 29.89 14.14 -15.44
C PRO A 25 28.42 13.71 -15.52
N GLU A 26 27.78 13.76 -16.69
CA GLU A 26 26.39 13.32 -16.86
C GLU A 26 26.28 11.80 -17.09
N GLN A 27 27.38 11.14 -17.45
CA GLN A 27 27.41 9.69 -17.69
C GLN A 27 27.61 8.90 -16.39
N GLU A 28 26.67 9.02 -15.47
CA GLU A 28 26.63 8.22 -14.24
C GLU A 28 25.41 7.28 -14.17
N LEU A 29 25.64 6.07 -13.67
CA LEU A 29 24.57 5.17 -13.24
C LEU A 29 24.46 5.24 -11.72
N SER A 30 23.32 5.70 -11.21
CA SER A 30 23.06 5.81 -9.77
C SER A 30 22.22 4.65 -9.26
N ASP A 31 22.83 3.79 -8.44
CA ASP A 31 22.11 2.72 -7.72
C ASP A 31 21.75 3.22 -6.32
N ARG A 32 20.46 3.23 -5.97
CA ARG A 32 19.97 3.58 -4.62
C ARG A 32 19.61 2.31 -3.87
N TRP A 33 20.02 2.24 -2.61
CA TRP A 33 19.78 1.11 -1.72
C TRP A 33 19.28 1.58 -0.35
N VAL A 34 18.40 0.80 0.26
CA VAL A 34 17.93 0.99 1.64
C VAL A 34 18.61 -0.06 2.53
N VAL A 35 19.00 0.33 3.74
CA VAL A 35 19.52 -0.64 4.72
C VAL A 35 18.32 -1.39 5.28
N GLU A 36 18.25 -2.70 5.02
CA GLU A 36 17.14 -3.55 5.44
C GLU A 36 17.41 -4.14 6.82
N GLN A 37 18.56 -4.77 7.00
CA GLN A 37 18.91 -5.45 8.24
C GLN A 37 20.41 -5.37 8.53
N MET A 38 20.77 -5.27 9.80
CA MET A 38 22.15 -5.49 10.26
C MET A 38 22.39 -7.00 10.36
N SER A 39 23.30 -7.55 9.55
CA SER A 39 23.59 -8.99 9.55
C SER A 39 24.61 -9.37 10.61
N GLN A 40 25.61 -8.51 10.85
CA GLN A 40 26.66 -8.79 11.81
C GLN A 40 27.17 -7.49 12.42
N LEU A 41 27.38 -7.51 13.74
CA LEU A 41 28.03 -6.42 14.47
C LEU A 41 29.17 -7.00 15.30
N THR A 42 30.38 -6.51 15.04
CA THR A 42 31.56 -6.79 15.84
C THR A 42 32.08 -5.47 16.43
N ALA A 43 33.03 -5.53 17.37
CA ALA A 43 33.62 -4.33 17.97
C ALA A 43 34.38 -3.45 16.95
N MET A 44 34.73 -3.97 15.77
CA MET A 44 35.50 -3.26 14.74
C MET A 44 34.73 -3.04 13.44
N THR A 45 33.74 -3.87 13.12
CA THR A 45 33.04 -3.83 11.82
C THR A 45 31.55 -4.11 11.98
N ALA A 46 30.74 -3.48 11.13
CA ALA A 46 29.31 -3.75 11.01
C ALA A 46 28.99 -4.10 9.55
N SER A 47 28.23 -5.17 9.36
CA SER A 47 27.77 -5.67 8.05
C SER A 47 26.26 -5.49 7.95
N PHE A 48 25.80 -5.01 6.79
CA PHE A 48 24.40 -4.70 6.53
C PHE A 48 23.93 -5.40 5.25
N VAL A 49 22.68 -5.86 5.27
CA VAL A 49 21.93 -6.28 4.09
C VAL A 49 21.25 -5.05 3.50
N LEU A 50 21.40 -4.88 2.18
CA LEU A 50 20.86 -3.76 1.44
C LEU A 50 19.75 -4.25 0.51
N ALA A 51 18.58 -3.64 0.60
CA ALA A 51 17.44 -3.91 -0.28
C ALA A 51 17.34 -2.83 -1.38
N THR A 52 16.82 -3.22 -2.54
CA THR A 52 16.46 -2.23 -3.56
C THR A 52 15.17 -1.51 -3.15
N PRO A 53 15.00 -0.20 -3.43
CA PRO A 53 13.78 0.53 -3.09
C PRO A 53 12.51 -0.04 -3.72
N THR A 54 12.68 -0.81 -4.80
CA THR A 54 11.60 -1.48 -5.54
C THR A 54 11.26 -2.86 -4.96
N GLU A 55 12.05 -3.35 -4.02
CA GLU A 55 11.82 -4.61 -3.33
C GLU A 55 10.64 -4.41 -2.36
N THR A 56 9.45 -4.79 -2.82
CA THR A 56 8.20 -4.69 -2.06
C THR A 56 8.07 -5.80 -1.01
N ASP A 57 9.17 -6.20 -0.37
CA ASP A 57 9.07 -7.16 0.74
C ASP A 57 8.49 -6.43 1.96
N GLY A 58 7.31 -6.86 2.42
CA GLY A 58 6.53 -6.17 3.44
C GLY A 58 5.58 -5.07 2.93
N ALA A 59 5.41 -4.88 1.62
CA ALA A 59 4.43 -3.94 1.10
C ALA A 59 3.00 -4.45 1.37
N LEU A 60 2.28 -3.76 2.27
CA LEU A 60 0.88 -4.05 2.57
C LEU A 60 -0.02 -3.56 1.43
N PHE A 61 -0.15 -4.38 0.39
CA PHE A 61 -1.13 -4.20 -0.68
C PHE A 61 -2.21 -5.28 -0.54
N PRO A 62 -3.49 -4.92 -0.36
CA PRO A 62 -4.11 -3.59 -0.38
C PRO A 62 -4.12 -2.89 0.99
N GLY A 63 -4.15 -1.55 1.01
CA GLY A 63 -4.33 -0.75 2.24
C GLY A 63 -5.71 -0.87 2.91
N ARG A 64 -6.51 -1.87 2.53
CA ARG A 64 -7.83 -2.19 3.07
C ARG A 64 -7.99 -3.72 3.17
N ILE A 65 -8.66 -4.18 4.23
CA ILE A 65 -8.90 -5.60 4.48
C ILE A 65 -9.92 -6.15 3.47
N MET A 66 -9.56 -7.15 2.68
CA MET A 66 -10.52 -7.74 1.73
C MET A 66 -11.46 -8.72 2.44
N LEU A 67 -12.68 -8.29 2.75
CA LEU A 67 -13.77 -9.14 3.25
C LEU A 67 -14.83 -9.33 2.17
N ALA A 68 -15.27 -10.57 1.96
CA ALA A 68 -16.16 -10.88 0.84
C ALA A 68 -17.58 -10.34 1.03
N ASN A 69 -18.11 -10.55 2.23
CA ASN A 69 -19.52 -10.28 2.54
C ASN A 69 -19.71 -9.12 3.52
N THR A 70 -18.62 -8.43 3.88
CA THR A 70 -18.62 -7.39 4.92
C THR A 70 -18.13 -6.07 4.35
N CYS A 71 -18.97 -5.05 4.43
CA CYS A 71 -18.65 -3.67 4.10
C CYS A 71 -17.70 -3.08 5.16
N MET A 72 -16.62 -2.45 4.69
CA MET A 72 -15.66 -1.79 5.58
C MET A 72 -15.99 -0.33 5.89
N TRP A 73 -16.88 0.30 5.13
CA TRP A 73 -17.19 1.71 5.32
C TRP A 73 -17.74 1.98 6.71
N THR A 74 -17.33 3.07 7.33
CA THR A 74 -18.00 3.58 8.52
C THR A 74 -19.44 3.93 8.17
N TYR A 75 -20.41 3.52 8.99
CA TYR A 75 -21.81 3.76 8.68
C TYR A 75 -22.10 5.26 8.64
N ARG A 76 -22.73 5.76 7.56
CA ARG A 76 -23.00 7.18 7.31
C ARG A 76 -21.74 8.05 7.13
N SER A 77 -20.58 7.47 6.82
CA SER A 77 -19.43 8.25 6.35
C SER A 77 -19.60 8.68 4.89
N ASP A 78 -18.73 9.56 4.43
CA ASP A 78 -18.67 9.98 3.02
C ASP A 78 -18.48 8.80 2.06
N GLU A 79 -17.73 7.76 2.48
CA GLU A 79 -17.54 6.54 1.69
C GLU A 79 -18.80 5.66 1.64
N CYS A 80 -19.60 5.64 2.71
CA CYS A 80 -20.87 4.92 2.75
C CYS A 80 -21.96 5.66 1.94
N GLY A 81 -21.97 6.99 1.99
CA GLY A 81 -22.92 7.85 1.28
C GLY A 81 -24.36 7.84 1.82
N TYR A 82 -24.69 6.99 2.80
CA TYR A 82 -26.04 6.92 3.36
C TYR A 82 -26.30 8.06 4.33
N THR A 83 -27.19 8.99 3.96
CA THR A 83 -27.62 10.12 4.79
C THR A 83 -29.11 10.07 5.19
N GLY A 84 -29.83 8.99 4.83
CA GLY A 84 -31.27 8.82 5.05
C GLY A 84 -31.68 8.56 6.51
N GLY A 85 -32.98 8.30 6.73
CA GLY A 85 -33.55 8.02 8.06
C GLY A 85 -33.15 6.68 8.67
N ALA A 86 -33.80 6.29 9.77
CA ALA A 86 -33.66 4.97 10.36
C ALA A 86 -34.27 3.90 9.44
N VAL A 87 -33.56 2.78 9.24
CA VAL A 87 -34.04 1.69 8.37
C VAL A 87 -34.07 0.37 9.11
N ALA A 88 -32.95 -0.06 9.70
CA ALA A 88 -32.84 -1.36 10.34
C ALA A 88 -31.76 -1.38 11.43
N ASP A 89 -31.90 -2.29 12.40
CA ASP A 89 -30.88 -2.57 13.41
C ASP A 89 -29.71 -3.41 12.86
N GLU A 90 -28.75 -3.74 13.74
CA GLU A 90 -27.54 -4.51 13.38
C GLU A 90 -27.82 -5.93 12.87
N PHE A 91 -29.03 -6.44 13.10
CA PHE A 91 -29.48 -7.76 12.64
C PHE A 91 -30.41 -7.67 11.41
N ASP A 92 -30.46 -6.51 10.76
CA ASP A 92 -31.37 -6.17 9.66
C ASP A 92 -32.85 -6.25 10.03
N LYS A 93 -33.22 -6.01 11.30
CA LYS A 93 -34.63 -5.89 11.68
C LYS A 93 -35.08 -4.44 11.46
N PRO A 94 -36.18 -4.21 10.71
CA PRO A 94 -36.67 -2.87 10.44
C PRO A 94 -36.92 -2.07 11.72
N THR A 95 -36.45 -0.83 11.76
CA THR A 95 -36.63 0.07 12.89
C THR A 95 -36.85 1.49 12.41
N THR A 96 -37.77 2.20 13.07
CA THR A 96 -38.00 3.63 12.86
C THR A 96 -37.24 4.50 13.87
N ASP A 97 -36.64 3.88 14.89
CA ASP A 97 -35.85 4.57 15.92
C ASP A 97 -34.41 4.76 15.46
N ILE A 98 -34.03 6.03 15.27
CA ILE A 98 -32.68 6.43 14.83
C ILE A 98 -31.57 5.99 15.80
N ARG A 99 -31.87 5.80 17.08
CA ARG A 99 -30.89 5.35 18.07
C ARG A 99 -30.58 3.86 17.96
N LYS A 100 -31.50 3.09 17.38
CA LYS A 100 -31.38 1.65 17.15
C LYS A 100 -30.95 1.32 15.72
N ASP A 101 -31.02 2.28 14.82
CA ASP A 101 -30.56 2.15 13.44
C ASP A 101 -29.05 1.89 13.41
N ARG A 102 -28.68 0.68 13.00
CA ARG A 102 -27.30 0.24 12.89
C ARG A 102 -27.13 -0.52 11.58
N CYS A 103 -26.01 -0.31 10.91
CA CYS A 103 -25.69 -1.05 9.70
C CYS A 103 -25.15 -2.43 10.06
N SER A 104 -25.76 -3.48 9.52
CA SER A 104 -25.29 -4.88 9.62
C SER A 104 -23.98 -5.14 8.87
N LYS A 105 -23.51 -4.18 8.07
CA LYS A 105 -22.34 -4.30 7.16
C LYS A 105 -22.48 -5.36 6.07
N CYS A 106 -23.60 -6.06 5.97
CA CYS A 106 -23.87 -7.01 4.91
C CYS A 106 -24.47 -6.31 3.68
N MET A 107 -24.38 -6.96 2.52
CA MET A 107 -24.99 -6.48 1.27
C MET A 107 -26.48 -6.13 1.45
N ARG A 108 -27.21 -7.00 2.16
CA ARG A 108 -28.63 -6.79 2.51
C ARG A 108 -28.87 -5.48 3.26
N GLY A 109 -27.98 -5.11 4.17
CA GLY A 109 -28.05 -3.86 4.92
C GLY A 109 -27.97 -2.62 4.02
N CYS A 110 -27.14 -2.69 2.98
CA CYS A 110 -27.01 -1.66 1.94
C CYS A 110 -28.21 -1.64 0.99
N GLU A 111 -28.74 -2.81 0.60
CA GLU A 111 -29.94 -2.92 -0.24
C GLU A 111 -31.17 -2.28 0.42
N MET A 112 -31.42 -2.57 1.70
CA MET A 112 -32.52 -1.93 2.45
C MET A 112 -32.41 -0.41 2.50
N ARG A 113 -31.19 0.12 2.36
CA ARG A 113 -30.88 1.57 2.38
C ARG A 113 -30.76 2.18 0.98
N GLY A 114 -30.98 1.38 -0.07
CA GLY A 114 -30.80 1.81 -1.47
C GLY A 114 -29.35 2.11 -1.86
N MET A 115 -28.37 1.68 -1.06
CA MET A 115 -26.94 1.98 -1.21
C MET A 115 -26.13 0.76 -1.65
N ALA A 116 -26.75 -0.18 -2.37
CA ALA A 116 -26.11 -1.37 -2.92
C ALA A 116 -24.88 -1.02 -3.79
N VAL A 117 -24.95 0.09 -4.53
CA VAL A 117 -23.86 0.58 -5.40
C VAL A 117 -22.62 1.04 -4.63
N ASN A 118 -22.79 1.48 -3.38
CA ASN A 118 -21.71 1.96 -2.53
C ASN A 118 -21.23 0.88 -1.53
N PHE A 119 -21.54 -0.39 -1.77
CA PHE A 119 -21.10 -1.47 -0.90
C PHE A 119 -19.56 -1.60 -0.90
N GLY A 120 -18.95 -1.53 0.28
CA GLY A 120 -17.50 -1.54 0.47
C GLY A 120 -16.87 -2.91 0.71
N GLY A 121 -17.54 -4.00 0.30
CA GLY A 121 -17.02 -5.36 0.40
C GLY A 121 -16.69 -5.94 -0.97
N PHE A 122 -15.88 -7.00 -1.00
CA PHE A 122 -15.40 -7.62 -2.23
C PHE A 122 -16.17 -8.91 -2.55
N LEU A 123 -17.37 -8.78 -3.12
CA LEU A 123 -18.30 -9.90 -3.34
C LEU A 123 -17.71 -11.10 -4.12
N SER A 124 -16.67 -10.87 -4.94
CA SER A 124 -16.04 -11.89 -5.78
C SER A 124 -14.88 -12.67 -5.13
N ILE A 125 -14.51 -12.38 -3.87
CA ILE A 125 -13.32 -13.02 -3.26
C ILE A 125 -13.63 -14.31 -2.51
N ASN A 126 -14.91 -14.64 -2.30
CA ASN A 126 -15.23 -15.94 -1.73
C ASN A 126 -14.72 -17.02 -2.68
N LYS A 127 -13.86 -17.91 -2.17
CA LYS A 127 -13.44 -19.11 -2.92
C LYS A 127 -14.72 -19.83 -3.38
N LEU A 128 -14.83 -20.07 -4.68
CA LEU A 128 -15.68 -21.13 -5.20
C LEU A 128 -15.21 -22.42 -4.52
N SER A 129 -15.92 -22.90 -3.50
CA SER A 129 -15.76 -24.30 -3.11
C SER A 129 -16.30 -25.12 -4.27
N GLN A 130 -15.40 -25.69 -5.07
CA GLN A 130 -15.73 -26.85 -5.88
C GLN A 130 -15.97 -28.04 -4.97
#